data_AF-A0A972VDU7-F1
#
_entry.id   AF-A0A972VDU7-F1
#
_cell.length_a   1.000
_cell.length_b   1.000
_cell.length_c   1.000
_cell.angle_alpha   90.00
_cell.angle_beta   90.00
_cell.angle_gamma   90.00
#
_symmetry.space_group_name_H-M   'P 1'
#
loop_
_entity.id
_entity.type
_entity.pdbx_description
1 polymer ?
#
loop_
_entity_poly.entity_id
_entity_poly.type
_entity_poly.pdbx_seq_one_letter_code
_entity_poly.pdbx_strand_id
1 'polypeptide(L)'
;MRIVTAIGIWVVILGSLTSFQHHRERLRASQATRTQPVTTSASAVYSLAVTPTFKAEPDPFALQTDTTVGAAALVVRMTGTDLLRVADQVEAGQAVHIKTLPRIKVGLNEIYIEGSPPTAQGQQRHAVLVELFRNDVWIQQASFWSVPGGKVTGVLRFEVAENEGEESDHDH
;
A
#
# COMPACT_ATOMS: atom_id res chain seq x y z
N MET A 1 11.85 4.18 54.57
CA MET A 1 12.64 3.47 53.54
C MET A 1 11.81 3.01 52.34
N ARG A 2 10.63 2.41 52.51
CA ARG A 2 9.77 1.93 51.39
C ARG A 2 9.33 3.01 50.39
N ILE A 3 9.07 4.23 50.85
CA ILE A 3 8.64 5.35 49.97
C ILE A 3 9.80 5.81 49.08
N VAL A 4 11.01 5.92 49.62
CA VAL A 4 12.21 6.33 48.87
C VAL A 4 12.55 5.31 47.79
N THR A 5 12.44 4.01 48.10
CA THR A 5 12.64 2.94 47.10
C THR A 5 11.58 2.96 46.00
N ALA A 6 10.31 3.24 46.35
CA ALA A 6 9.24 3.34 45.37
C ALA A 6 9.48 4.53 44.41
N ILE A 7 9.87 5.69 44.93
CA ILE A 7 10.20 6.87 44.12
C ILE A 7 11.39 6.57 43.19
N GLY A 8 12.44 5.92 43.71
CA GLY A 8 13.61 5.54 42.90
C GLY A 8 13.25 4.65 41.72
N ILE A 9 12.43 3.62 41.95
CA ILE A 9 11.95 2.72 40.88
C ILE A 9 11.14 3.50 39.84
N TRP A 10 10.27 4.41 40.30
CA TRP A 10 9.43 5.21 39.41
C TRP A 10 10.24 6.12 38.48
N VAL A 11 11.28 6.76 39.01
CA VAL A 11 12.19 7.61 38.22
C VAL A 11 12.95 6.78 37.19
N VAL A 12 13.40 5.58 37.53
CA VAL A 12 14.09 4.69 36.59
C VAL A 12 13.17 4.24 35.45
N ILE A 13 11.93 3.85 35.76
CA ILE A 13 10.96 3.42 34.74
C ILE A 13 10.60 4.58 33.81
N LEU A 14 10.22 5.74 34.36
CA LEU A 14 9.85 6.88 33.53
C LEU A 14 11.02 7.44 32.73
N GLY A 15 12.20 7.53 33.33
CA GLY A 15 13.40 8.05 32.68
C GLY A 15 13.87 7.14 31.55
N SER A 16 13.83 5.82 31.75
CA SER A 16 14.16 4.86 30.68
C SER A 16 13.15 4.92 29.53
N LEU A 17 11.86 5.09 29.82
CA LEU A 17 10.84 5.21 28.79
C LEU A 17 10.98 6.51 27.97
N THR A 18 11.19 7.66 28.62
CA THR A 18 11.39 8.94 27.91
C THR A 18 12.69 8.93 27.10
N SER A 19 13.77 8.38 27.65
CA SER A 19 15.03 8.22 26.93
C SER A 19 14.87 7.34 25.69
N PHE A 20 14.17 6.21 25.82
CA PHE A 20 13.89 5.31 24.70
C PHE A 20 13.05 5.99 23.61
N GLN A 21 12.01 6.74 23.99
CA GLN A 21 11.17 7.46 23.04
C GLN A 21 11.98 8.52 22.27
N HIS A 22 12.79 9.32 22.97
CA HIS A 22 13.64 10.31 22.32
C HIS A 22 14.71 9.70 21.42
N HIS A 23 15.31 8.57 21.84
CA HIS A 23 16.26 7.86 20.98
C HIS A 23 15.57 7.37 19.70
N ARG A 24 14.37 6.80 19.83
CA ARG A 24 13.57 6.34 18.69
C ARG A 24 13.14 7.49 17.77
N GLU A 25 12.76 8.64 18.33
CA GLU A 25 12.42 9.84 17.56
C GLU A 25 13.62 10.39 16.81
N ARG A 26 14.80 10.46 17.45
CA ARG A 26 16.03 10.90 16.77
C ARG A 26 16.39 9.99 15.61
N LEU A 27 16.28 8.67 15.79
CA LEU A 27 16.50 7.71 14.71
C LEU A 27 15.50 7.91 13.56
N ARG A 28 14.22 8.18 13.87
CA ARG A 28 13.20 8.52 12.86
C ARG A 28 13.47 9.85 12.18
N ALA A 29 13.91 10.87 12.92
CA ALA A 29 14.21 12.19 12.39
C ALA A 29 15.46 12.17 11.49
N SER A 30 16.47 11.36 11.84
CA SER A 30 17.65 11.15 10.98
C SER A 30 17.33 10.33 9.71
N GLN A 31 16.28 9.52 9.74
CA GLN A 31 15.76 8.82 8.54
C GLN A 31 14.76 9.68 7.75
N ALA A 32 14.19 10.70 8.36
CA ALA A 32 13.39 11.71 7.68
C ALA A 32 14.31 12.72 7.00
N THR A 33 15.01 12.29 5.95
CA THR A 33 15.52 13.22 4.94
C THR A 33 14.35 14.10 4.52
N ARG A 34 14.50 15.41 4.75
CA ARG A 34 13.49 16.44 4.48
C ARG A 34 13.14 16.44 3.00
N THR A 35 12.21 15.59 2.60
CA THR A 35 11.49 15.69 1.33
C THR A 35 10.65 16.95 1.42
N GLN A 36 11.14 18.03 0.80
CA GLN A 36 10.22 19.08 0.40
C GLN A 36 9.09 18.40 -0.40
N PRO A 37 7.82 18.82 -0.26
CA PRO A 37 6.76 18.29 -1.10
C PRO A 37 7.03 18.76 -2.54
N VAL A 38 7.85 18.00 -3.26
CA VAL A 38 8.06 18.14 -4.69
C VAL A 38 6.71 17.81 -5.30
N THR A 39 6.03 18.84 -5.77
CA THR A 39 4.73 18.74 -6.43
C THR A 39 4.93 18.53 -7.93
N THR A 40 6.11 18.03 -8.32
CA THR A 40 6.41 17.67 -9.71
C THR A 40 5.69 16.36 -10.00
N SER A 41 4.77 16.41 -10.95
CA SER A 41 4.13 15.20 -11.48
C SER A 41 5.15 14.44 -12.31
N ALA A 42 5.17 13.11 -12.21
CA ALA A 42 6.00 12.28 -13.08
C ALA A 42 5.53 12.44 -14.54
N SER A 43 6.47 12.56 -15.49
CA SER A 43 6.15 12.62 -16.92
C SER A 43 5.80 11.26 -17.52
N ALA A 44 6.34 10.18 -16.95
CA ALA A 44 6.15 8.82 -17.43
C ALA A 44 4.73 8.30 -17.17
N VAL A 45 4.26 7.41 -18.05
CA VAL A 45 2.97 6.72 -17.91
C VAL A 45 3.18 5.47 -17.06
N TYR A 46 2.54 5.42 -15.90
CA TYR A 46 2.56 4.24 -15.04
C TYR A 46 1.27 3.43 -15.20
N SER A 47 1.39 2.11 -15.25
CA SER A 47 0.27 1.19 -15.31
C SER A 47 0.46 0.06 -14.29
N LEU A 48 -0.65 -0.59 -13.91
CA LEU A 48 -0.67 -1.64 -12.88
C LEU A 48 -1.40 -2.87 -13.42
N ALA A 49 -0.88 -4.06 -13.16
CA ALA A 49 -1.62 -5.32 -13.30
C ALA A 49 -1.81 -5.96 -11.93
N VAL A 50 -3.02 -6.43 -11.67
CA VAL A 50 -3.38 -7.08 -10.41
C VAL A 50 -4.00 -8.45 -10.71
N THR A 51 -3.35 -9.51 -10.24
CA THR A 51 -3.71 -10.90 -10.56
C THR A 51 -3.98 -11.67 -9.27
N PRO A 52 -5.24 -11.95 -8.94
CA PRO A 52 -5.57 -12.77 -7.77
C PRO A 52 -5.30 -14.25 -8.04
N THR A 53 -4.84 -15.01 -7.05
CA THR A 53 -4.70 -16.48 -7.14
C THR A 53 -6.01 -17.22 -6.85
N PHE A 54 -7.10 -16.48 -6.69
CA PHE A 54 -8.41 -16.96 -6.25
C PHE A 54 -9.49 -16.23 -7.05
N LYS A 55 -10.69 -16.79 -7.05
CA LYS A 55 -11.85 -16.14 -7.64
C LYS A 55 -12.31 -15.02 -6.70
N ALA A 56 -12.01 -13.76 -7.00
CA ALA A 56 -12.41 -12.66 -6.12
C ALA A 56 -13.92 -12.44 -6.24
N GLU A 57 -14.60 -12.30 -5.11
CA GLU A 57 -16.06 -12.10 -5.04
C GLU A 57 -16.39 -10.96 -4.06
N PRO A 58 -17.50 -10.24 -4.25
CA PRO A 58 -17.91 -9.20 -3.31
C PRO A 58 -18.07 -9.76 -1.90
N ASP A 59 -17.46 -9.09 -0.93
CA ASP A 59 -17.54 -9.49 0.47
C ASP A 59 -18.99 -9.42 0.99
N PRO A 60 -19.64 -10.55 1.31
CA PRO A 60 -21.02 -10.56 1.77
C PRO A 60 -21.18 -9.99 3.19
N PHE A 61 -20.08 -9.79 3.93
CA PHE A 61 -20.07 -9.23 5.27
C PHE A 61 -19.62 -7.77 5.31
N ALA A 62 -19.33 -7.15 4.16
CA ALA A 62 -18.98 -5.74 4.11
C ALA A 62 -20.18 -4.89 4.54
N LEU A 63 -19.99 -4.10 5.60
CA LEU A 63 -20.98 -3.12 6.05
C LEU A 63 -21.18 -2.07 4.96
N GLN A 64 -22.37 -2.03 4.38
CA GLN A 64 -22.76 -1.02 3.41
C GLN A 64 -23.10 0.27 4.17
N THR A 65 -22.10 1.14 4.33
CA THR A 65 -22.30 2.46 4.95
C THR A 65 -22.91 3.47 4.00
N ASP A 66 -22.78 3.24 2.69
CA ASP A 66 -23.32 4.08 1.63
C ASP A 66 -24.12 3.19 0.67
N THR A 67 -25.43 3.38 0.57
CA THR A 67 -26.34 2.58 -0.28
C THR A 67 -25.97 2.62 -1.76
N THR A 68 -25.09 3.54 -2.15
CA THR A 68 -24.63 3.74 -3.51
C THR A 68 -23.32 3.00 -3.83
N VAL A 69 -22.56 2.60 -2.80
CA VAL A 69 -21.24 1.98 -2.95
C VAL A 69 -21.28 0.56 -2.40
N GLY A 70 -21.58 -0.40 -3.27
CA GLY A 70 -21.66 -1.81 -2.94
C GLY A 70 -20.32 -2.44 -2.53
N ALA A 71 -20.41 -3.66 -2.00
CA ALA A 71 -19.25 -4.50 -1.73
C ALA A 71 -18.45 -4.77 -3.03
N ALA A 72 -17.12 -4.82 -2.93
CA ALA A 72 -16.24 -5.01 -4.06
C ALA A 72 -15.43 -6.30 -3.91
N ALA A 73 -15.22 -6.99 -5.02
CA ALA A 73 -14.35 -8.15 -5.13
C ALA A 73 -12.87 -7.74 -5.09
N LEU A 74 -12.54 -6.64 -5.77
CA LEU A 74 -11.19 -6.10 -5.86
C LEU A 74 -11.22 -4.57 -5.79
N VAL A 75 -10.35 -3.98 -4.99
CA VAL A 75 -10.18 -2.54 -4.85
C VAL A 75 -8.70 -2.19 -4.94
N VAL A 76 -8.39 -1.16 -5.72
CA VAL A 76 -7.07 -0.53 -5.78
C VAL A 76 -7.23 0.95 -5.50
N ARG A 77 -6.46 1.48 -4.54
CA ARG A 77 -6.51 2.89 -4.15
C ARG A 77 -5.12 3.52 -4.19
N MET A 78 -5.07 4.81 -4.48
CA MET A 78 -3.88 5.61 -4.30
C MET A 78 -4.25 6.93 -3.65
N THR A 79 -3.53 7.29 -2.58
CA THR A 79 -3.77 8.51 -1.80
C THR A 79 -5.26 8.68 -1.41
N GLY A 80 -5.92 7.59 -1.00
CA GLY A 80 -7.32 7.58 -0.58
C GLY A 80 -8.36 7.67 -1.70
N THR A 81 -7.96 7.68 -2.97
CA THR A 81 -8.88 7.66 -4.13
C THR A 81 -8.91 6.26 -4.75
N ASP A 82 -10.10 5.74 -5.06
CA ASP A 82 -10.27 4.47 -5.78
C ASP A 82 -9.76 4.64 -7.23
N LEU A 83 -8.71 3.92 -7.58
CA LEU A 83 -8.21 3.81 -8.96
C LEU A 83 -8.98 2.74 -9.74
N LEU A 84 -9.37 1.67 -9.04
CA LEU A 84 -10.14 0.57 -9.55
C LEU A 84 -11.04 0.04 -8.44
N ARG A 85 -12.30 -0.21 -8.77
CA ARG A 85 -13.23 -0.95 -7.94
C ARG A 85 -13.99 -1.91 -8.83
N VAL A 86 -13.77 -3.20 -8.62
CA VAL A 86 -14.50 -4.26 -9.32
C VAL A 86 -15.59 -4.77 -8.39
N ALA A 87 -16.84 -4.47 -8.72
CA ALA A 87 -18.01 -4.94 -7.99
C ALA A 87 -18.40 -6.37 -8.37
N ASP A 88 -18.00 -6.83 -9.55
CA ASP A 88 -18.27 -8.19 -10.03
C ASP A 88 -17.13 -9.15 -9.69
N GLN A 89 -17.31 -10.43 -10.04
CA GLN A 89 -16.31 -11.45 -9.79
C GLN A 89 -15.08 -11.28 -10.69
N VAL A 90 -13.89 -11.58 -10.16
CA VAL A 90 -12.64 -11.67 -10.93
C VAL A 90 -12.15 -13.11 -10.88
N GLU A 91 -11.91 -13.73 -12.02
CA GLU A 91 -11.46 -15.12 -12.07
C GLU A 91 -10.02 -15.27 -11.59
N ALA A 92 -9.71 -16.42 -11.01
CA ALA A 92 -8.37 -16.73 -10.53
C ALA A 92 -7.37 -16.73 -11.70
N GLY A 93 -6.22 -16.08 -11.51
CA GLY A 93 -5.17 -15.97 -12.52
C GLY A 93 -5.46 -14.94 -13.62
N GLN A 94 -6.61 -14.26 -13.60
CA GLN A 94 -6.94 -13.21 -14.55
C GLN A 94 -6.40 -11.86 -14.06
N ALA A 95 -5.48 -11.28 -14.83
CA ALA A 95 -4.93 -9.96 -14.54
C ALA A 95 -5.97 -8.86 -14.84
N VAL A 96 -6.19 -7.97 -13.87
CA VAL A 96 -6.95 -6.73 -14.06
C VAL A 96 -5.96 -5.59 -14.26
N HIS A 97 -6.03 -4.95 -15.43
CA HIS A 97 -5.09 -3.90 -15.83
C HIS A 97 -5.67 -2.49 -15.59
N ILE A 98 -4.86 -1.64 -14.94
CA ILE A 98 -5.09 -0.21 -14.80
C ILE A 98 -4.09 0.48 -15.73
N LYS A 99 -4.55 0.92 -16.91
CA LYS A 99 -3.67 1.44 -17.97
C LYS A 99 -2.91 2.71 -17.60
N THR A 100 -3.50 3.56 -16.75
CA THR A 100 -2.87 4.82 -16.36
C THR A 100 -3.17 5.10 -14.90
N LEU A 101 -2.11 5.24 -14.11
CA LEU A 101 -2.20 5.66 -12.71
C LEU A 101 -2.15 7.19 -12.65
N PRO A 102 -3.25 7.87 -12.27
CA PRO A 102 -3.27 9.32 -12.21
C PRO A 102 -2.53 9.82 -10.96
N ARG A 103 -1.88 10.99 -11.03
CA ARG A 103 -1.28 11.67 -9.85
C ARG A 103 -0.08 10.97 -9.22
N ILE A 104 0.74 10.29 -10.02
CA ILE A 104 2.06 9.82 -9.60
C ILE A 104 2.97 11.03 -9.36
N LYS A 105 3.66 11.03 -8.22
CA LYS A 105 4.54 12.13 -7.81
C LYS A 105 5.98 11.69 -7.81
N VAL A 106 6.91 12.62 -8.01
CA VAL A 106 8.32 12.39 -7.68
C VAL A 106 8.44 12.05 -6.19
N GLY A 107 9.29 11.07 -5.87
CA GLY A 107 9.48 10.51 -4.54
C GLY A 107 8.63 9.28 -4.26
N LEU A 108 8.31 9.06 -2.98
CA LEU A 108 7.61 7.86 -2.52
C LEU A 108 6.12 7.90 -2.85
N ASN A 109 5.63 6.86 -3.53
CA ASN A 109 4.23 6.62 -3.83
C ASN A 109 3.75 5.32 -3.18
N GLU A 110 2.46 5.26 -2.87
CA GLU A 110 1.84 4.10 -2.23
C GLU A 110 0.52 3.75 -2.93
N ILE A 111 0.38 2.47 -3.31
CA ILE A 111 -0.86 1.90 -3.85
C ILE A 111 -1.37 0.86 -2.87
N TYR A 112 -2.59 1.05 -2.41
CA TYR A 112 -3.30 0.08 -1.58
C TYR A 112 -4.09 -0.89 -2.45
N ILE A 113 -4.02 -2.18 -2.12
CA ILE A 113 -4.73 -3.26 -2.80
C ILE A 113 -5.53 -4.05 -1.77
N GLU A 114 -6.79 -4.33 -2.09
CA GLU A 114 -7.68 -5.20 -1.32
C GLU A 114 -8.40 -6.16 -2.27
N GLY A 115 -8.36 -7.45 -1.97
CA GLY A 115 -9.11 -8.48 -2.68
C GLY A 115 -9.86 -9.39 -1.71
N SER A 116 -11.10 -9.73 -2.03
CA SER A 116 -11.99 -10.53 -1.18
C SER A 116 -12.11 -11.96 -1.73
N PRO A 117 -11.52 -12.98 -1.07
CA PRO A 117 -11.66 -14.36 -1.50
C PRO A 117 -13.06 -14.93 -1.28
N PRO A 118 -13.44 -16.03 -1.96
CA PRO A 118 -14.72 -16.69 -1.76
C PRO A 118 -14.84 -17.19 -0.32
N THR A 119 -16.00 -17.02 0.28
CA THR A 119 -16.25 -17.48 1.66
C THR A 119 -16.09 -19.01 1.78
N ALA A 120 -16.42 -19.75 0.72
CA ALA A 120 -16.25 -21.21 0.67
C ALA A 120 -14.79 -21.66 0.82
N GLN A 121 -13.82 -20.79 0.51
CA GLN A 121 -12.39 -21.05 0.60
C GLN A 121 -11.74 -20.35 1.80
N GLY A 122 -12.53 -19.95 2.80
CA GLY A 122 -12.08 -19.18 3.96
C GLY A 122 -11.04 -19.86 4.86
N GLN A 123 -10.66 -21.12 4.62
CA GLN A 123 -9.57 -21.77 5.36
C GLN A 123 -8.23 -21.75 4.59
N GLN A 124 -8.25 -21.35 3.32
CA GLN A 124 -7.06 -21.30 2.48
C GLN A 124 -6.38 -19.94 2.58
N ARG A 125 -5.07 -19.94 2.34
CA ARG A 125 -4.31 -18.70 2.12
C ARG A 125 -4.42 -18.34 0.66
N HIS A 126 -4.68 -17.07 0.41
CA HIS A 126 -4.84 -16.52 -0.92
C HIS A 126 -3.79 -15.44 -1.15
N ALA A 127 -3.44 -15.21 -2.41
CA ALA A 127 -2.50 -14.17 -2.76
C ALA A 127 -3.04 -13.28 -3.89
N VAL A 128 -2.51 -12.06 -3.93
CA VAL A 128 -2.65 -11.16 -5.07
C VAL A 128 -1.25 -10.80 -5.53
N LEU A 129 -0.96 -11.08 -6.79
CA LEU A 129 0.22 -10.62 -7.49
C LEU A 129 -0.05 -9.22 -8.05
N VAL A 130 0.87 -8.29 -7.82
CA VAL A 130 0.78 -6.92 -8.30
C VAL A 130 2.05 -6.59 -9.08
N GLU A 131 1.90 -6.12 -10.30
CA GLU A 131 2.97 -5.74 -11.20
C GLU A 131 2.80 -4.28 -11.60
N LEU A 132 3.87 -3.49 -11.44
CA LEU A 132 3.93 -2.07 -11.78
C LEU A 132 4.78 -1.90 -13.03
N PHE A 133 4.26 -1.13 -13.97
CA PHE A 133 4.94 -0.82 -15.22
C PHE A 133 5.13 0.70 -15.35
N ARG A 134 6.20 1.08 -16.04
CA ARG A 134 6.52 2.44 -16.47
C ARG A 134 6.78 2.42 -17.96
N ASN A 135 5.97 3.15 -18.74
CA ASN A 135 6.01 3.14 -20.21
C ASN A 135 6.02 1.70 -20.76
N ASP A 136 5.11 0.87 -20.26
CA ASP A 136 4.97 -0.57 -20.57
C ASP A 136 6.17 -1.46 -20.20
N VAL A 137 7.20 -0.92 -19.56
CA VAL A 137 8.32 -1.68 -19.00
C VAL A 137 8.02 -2.04 -17.55
N TRP A 138 8.11 -3.32 -17.22
CA TRP A 138 7.96 -3.81 -15.85
C TRP A 138 9.07 -3.23 -14.95
N ILE A 139 8.69 -2.62 -13.82
CA ILE A 139 9.63 -2.00 -12.87
C ILE A 139 9.58 -2.59 -11.47
N GLN A 140 8.46 -3.17 -11.05
CA GLN A 140 8.33 -3.76 -9.73
C GLN A 140 7.23 -4.81 -9.68
N GLN A 141 7.42 -5.82 -8.83
CA GLN A 141 6.42 -6.84 -8.54
C GLN A 141 6.34 -7.11 -7.04
N ALA A 142 5.14 -7.33 -6.54
CA ALA A 142 4.89 -7.73 -5.17
C ALA A 142 3.82 -8.82 -5.11
N SER A 143 3.91 -9.69 -4.08
CA SER A 143 2.83 -10.61 -3.75
C SER A 143 2.33 -10.31 -2.34
N PHE A 144 1.02 -10.16 -2.20
CA PHE A 144 0.36 -9.94 -0.92
C PHE A 144 -0.46 -11.16 -0.56
N TRP A 145 -0.39 -11.58 0.70
CA TRP A 145 -0.98 -12.83 1.17
C TRP A 145 -2.03 -12.54 2.24
N SER A 146 -3.17 -13.24 2.18
CA SER A 146 -4.15 -13.21 3.25
C SER A 146 -3.76 -14.15 4.40
N VAL A 147 -4.28 -13.82 5.57
CA VAL A 147 -4.50 -14.82 6.62
C VAL A 147 -5.71 -15.68 6.24
N PRO A 148 -5.80 -16.95 6.69
CA PRO A 148 -6.99 -17.77 6.49
C PRO A 148 -8.26 -17.02 6.94
N GLY A 149 -9.22 -16.91 6.03
CA GLY A 149 -10.53 -16.30 6.27
C GLY A 149 -10.53 -14.78 6.18
N GLY A 150 -9.35 -14.18 5.97
CA GLY A 150 -9.20 -12.75 5.75
C GLY A 150 -9.18 -12.38 4.28
N LYS A 151 -9.39 -11.09 4.03
CA LYS A 151 -9.10 -10.46 2.74
C LYS A 151 -7.60 -10.47 2.46
N VAL A 152 -7.23 -10.44 1.19
CA VAL A 152 -5.86 -10.09 0.81
C VAL A 152 -5.76 -8.57 0.86
N THR A 153 -4.85 -8.04 1.67
CA THR A 153 -4.58 -6.60 1.74
C THR A 153 -3.09 -6.33 1.60
N GLY A 154 -2.75 -5.25 0.93
CA GLY A 154 -1.36 -4.91 0.64
C GLY A 154 -1.15 -3.45 0.32
N VAL A 155 0.06 -2.97 0.54
CA VAL A 155 0.51 -1.65 0.09
C VAL A 155 1.77 -1.85 -0.75
N LEU A 156 1.67 -1.55 -2.04
CA LEU A 156 2.83 -1.45 -2.93
C LEU A 156 3.45 -0.07 -2.77
N ARG A 157 4.73 -0.04 -2.40
CA ARG A 157 5.53 1.18 -2.30
C ARG A 157 6.56 1.21 -3.41
N PHE A 158 6.64 2.34 -4.10
CA PHE A 158 7.62 2.58 -5.15
C PHE A 158 8.08 4.03 -5.12
N GLU A 159 9.30 4.27 -5.55
CA GLU A 159 9.92 5.60 -5.60
C GLU A 159 10.12 6.02 -7.05
N VAL A 160 9.79 7.28 -7.36
CA VAL A 160 9.99 7.89 -8.68
C VAL A 160 11.10 8.93 -8.55
N ALA A 161 12.20 8.76 -9.30
CA ALA A 161 13.32 9.69 -9.19
C ALA A 161 13.03 11.05 -9.87
N GLU A 162 13.66 12.11 -9.37
CA GLU A 162 13.43 13.50 -9.81
C GLU A 162 13.86 13.78 -11.26
N ASN A 163 14.85 13.03 -11.76
CA ASN A 163 15.38 13.16 -13.12
C ASN A 163 14.66 12.28 -14.15
N GLU A 164 13.57 11.60 -13.77
CA GLU A 164 12.79 10.76 -14.70
C GLU A 164 11.91 11.58 -15.67
N GLY A 165 12.02 12.92 -15.61
CA GLY A 165 11.31 13.88 -16.45
C GLY A 165 11.97 14.23 -17.78
N GLU A 166 13.27 13.98 -17.93
CA GLU A 166 14.04 14.36 -19.12
C GLU A 166 14.38 13.09 -19.92
N GLU A 167 13.45 12.67 -20.78
CA GLU A 167 13.79 11.77 -21.87
C GLU A 167 14.74 12.55 -22.79
N SER A 168 15.98 12.07 -22.91
CA SER A 168 17.01 12.72 -23.70
C SER A 168 16.58 12.70 -25.17
N ASP A 169 16.18 13.86 -25.67
CA ASP A 169 16.10 14.16 -27.09
C ASP A 169 17.54 14.15 -27.64
N HIS A 170 18.07 12.95 -27.89
CA HIS A 170 19.28 12.79 -28.68
C HIS A 170 18.87 12.85 -30.15
N ASP A 171 18.77 14.10 -30.60
CA ASP A 171 18.67 14.50 -31.99
C ASP A 171 19.84 13.94 -32.81
N HIS A 172 19.54 13.70 -34.09
CA HIS A 172 20.27 12.92 -35.09
C HIS A 172 21.74 13.30 -35.37
#